data_AF-A0A328YJI6-F1
#
_entry.id   AF-A0A328YJI6-F1
#
_cell.length_a   1.000
_cell.length_b   1.000
_cell.length_c   1.000
_cell.angle_alpha   90.00
_cell.angle_beta   90.00
_cell.angle_gamma   90.00
#
_symmetry.space_group_name_H-M   'P 1'
#
loop_
_entity.id
_entity.type
_entity.pdbx_description
1 polymer ?
#
loop_
_entity_poly.entity_id
_entity_poly.type
_entity_poly.pdbx_seq_one_letter_code
_entity_poly.pdbx_strand_id
1 'polypeptide(L)'
;MKNIEQSNWWEHNHFINGYGKFPYVILKVGCALYMQIPIHFNKDGDFVNYPGTHVNGISEIDLSTYNHDKLCSLHEKIIEHCQWMKNKIETDRNRTIKMCLVEGPDISYYFEGDTIEFSTSIPSGGNLITQDYKVIGMNVKHYL
;
A
#
# COMPACT_ATOMS: atom_id res chain seq x y z
N MET A 1 40.78 1.14 8.96
CA MET A 1 39.58 1.90 9.36
C MET A 1 38.57 1.73 8.23
N LYS A 2 37.42 1.08 8.49
CA LYS A 2 36.36 0.91 7.48
C LYS A 2 35.61 2.24 7.35
N ASN A 3 35.46 2.71 6.11
CA ASN A 3 34.63 3.86 5.77
C ASN A 3 33.19 3.59 6.25
N ILE A 4 32.73 4.44 7.14
CA ILE A 4 31.31 4.58 7.47
C ILE A 4 30.73 5.32 6.27
N GLU A 5 30.08 4.60 5.36
CA GLU A 5 29.30 5.21 4.30
C GLU A 5 28.26 6.13 4.94
N GLN A 6 28.13 7.32 4.37
CA GLN A 6 27.24 8.39 4.79
C GLN A 6 25.80 7.88 4.84
N SER A 7 25.34 7.40 5.99
CA SER A 7 23.92 7.22 6.23
C SER A 7 23.31 8.60 6.43
N ASN A 8 22.49 9.03 5.48
CA ASN A 8 21.71 10.25 5.57
C ASN A 8 20.83 10.19 6.82
N TRP A 9 21.13 11.02 7.82
CA TRP A 9 20.46 11.00 9.14
C TRP A 9 18.96 11.37 9.09
N TRP A 10 18.45 11.81 7.94
CA TRP A 10 17.05 12.13 7.68
C TRP A 10 16.24 11.01 7.00
N GLU A 11 16.89 9.94 6.55
CA GLU A 11 16.21 8.79 5.94
C GLU A 11 15.88 7.77 7.02
N HIS A 12 14.61 7.73 7.42
CA HIS A 12 14.09 6.70 8.31
C HIS A 12 13.27 5.71 7.49
N ASN A 13 13.65 4.43 7.54
CA ASN A 13 12.89 3.35 6.94
C ASN A 13 12.72 2.23 7.99
N HIS A 14 11.50 2.05 8.46
CA HIS A 14 11.15 1.07 9.49
C HIS A 14 9.89 0.29 9.10
N PHE A 15 9.99 -0.40 7.96
CA PHE A 15 8.95 -1.29 7.45
C PHE A 15 8.89 -2.60 8.25
N ILE A 16 7.79 -2.80 8.98
CA ILE A 16 7.46 -4.01 9.73
C ILE A 16 6.07 -4.51 9.33
N ASN A 17 5.70 -5.74 9.68
CA ASN A 17 4.30 -6.22 9.62
C ASN A 17 3.55 -5.93 8.29
N GLY A 18 4.20 -6.15 7.14
CA GLY A 18 3.59 -5.96 5.82
C GLY A 18 3.81 -4.59 5.18
N TYR A 19 4.18 -3.57 5.95
CA TYR A 19 4.56 -2.29 5.36
C TYR A 19 5.74 -2.46 4.40
N GLY A 20 5.72 -1.68 3.32
CA GLY A 20 6.67 -1.72 2.22
C GLY A 20 6.58 -2.95 1.30
N LYS A 21 5.76 -3.97 1.63
CA LYS A 21 5.60 -5.19 0.83
C LYS A 21 4.36 -5.12 -0.05
N PHE A 22 4.51 -5.39 -1.34
CA PHE A 22 3.37 -5.44 -2.26
C PHE A 22 2.46 -6.66 -1.97
N PRO A 23 1.14 -6.54 -2.17
CA PRO A 23 0.44 -5.31 -2.52
C PRO A 23 0.09 -4.44 -1.30
N TYR A 24 0.01 -3.13 -1.51
CA TYR A 24 -0.47 -2.18 -0.51
C TYR A 24 -1.18 -1.00 -1.17
N VAL A 25 -1.89 -0.23 -0.37
CA VAL A 25 -2.49 1.05 -0.77
C VAL A 25 -1.75 2.22 -0.15
N ILE A 26 -1.58 3.30 -0.91
CA ILE A 26 -1.19 4.62 -0.41
C ILE A 26 -2.38 5.56 -0.47
N LEU A 27 -2.68 6.22 0.65
CA LEU A 27 -3.62 7.33 0.74
C LEU A 27 -2.89 8.64 0.98
N LYS A 28 -3.22 9.67 0.21
CA LYS A 28 -2.77 11.03 0.51
C LYS A 28 -3.64 11.62 1.61
N VAL A 29 -3.10 11.79 2.81
CA VAL A 29 -3.85 12.29 3.98
C VAL A 29 -3.51 13.73 4.34
N GLY A 30 -2.45 14.31 3.76
CA GLY A 30 -2.07 15.71 3.94
C GLY A 30 -1.01 16.18 2.95
N CYS A 31 -0.51 17.40 3.15
CA CYS A 31 0.61 17.92 2.37
C CYS A 31 1.88 17.11 2.70
N ALA A 32 2.46 16.45 1.69
CA ALA A 32 3.60 15.55 1.85
C ALA A 32 3.42 14.48 2.96
N LEU A 33 2.17 14.05 3.21
CA LEU A 33 1.85 13.01 4.20
C LEU A 33 1.01 11.91 3.55
N TYR A 34 1.57 10.70 3.56
CA TYR A 34 1.03 9.51 2.94
C TYR A 34 0.80 8.43 3.99
N MET A 35 -0.37 7.81 3.96
CA MET A 35 -0.68 6.65 4.80
C MET A 35 -0.60 5.39 3.95
N GLN A 36 0.17 4.41 4.40
CA GLN A 36 0.21 3.10 3.77
C GLN A 36 -0.77 2.16 4.48
N ILE A 37 -1.47 1.33 3.70
CA ILE A 37 -2.35 0.26 4.19
C ILE A 37 -1.92 -1.03 3.48
N PRO A 38 -1.21 -1.95 4.16
CA PRO A 38 -0.86 -3.25 3.60
C PRO A 38 -2.11 -4.05 3.21
N ILE A 39 -2.02 -4.83 2.13
CA ILE A 39 -3.06 -5.79 1.76
C ILE A 39 -2.53 -7.19 2.07
N HIS A 40 -3.27 -7.92 2.89
CA HIS A 40 -2.91 -9.27 3.31
C HIS A 40 -3.90 -10.31 2.80
N PHE A 41 -3.37 -11.44 2.33
CA PHE A 41 -4.18 -12.57 1.88
C PHE A 41 -4.26 -13.66 2.95
N ASN A 42 -5.48 -14.15 3.21
CA ASN A 42 -5.74 -15.29 4.10
C ASN A 42 -5.02 -15.18 5.46
N LYS A 43 -5.16 -14.03 6.12
CA LYS A 43 -4.63 -13.78 7.47
C LYS A 43 -5.71 -13.79 8.55
N ASP A 44 -6.91 -14.24 8.21
CA ASP A 44 -8.02 -14.56 9.14
C ASP A 44 -8.35 -13.46 10.17
N GLY A 45 -8.09 -12.20 9.82
CA GLY A 45 -8.38 -11.06 10.70
C GLY A 45 -7.35 -10.80 11.80
N ASP A 46 -6.14 -11.36 11.72
CA ASP A 46 -5.04 -11.02 12.64
C ASP A 46 -4.45 -9.63 12.35
N PHE A 47 -5.17 -8.59 12.77
CA PHE A 47 -4.74 -7.18 12.60
C PHE A 47 -3.58 -6.77 13.51
N VAL A 48 -3.18 -7.63 14.46
CA VAL A 48 -2.05 -7.36 15.36
C VAL A 48 -0.74 -7.60 14.63
N ASN A 49 -0.61 -8.76 13.96
CA ASN A 49 0.60 -9.10 13.22
C ASN A 49 0.54 -8.69 11.73
N TYR A 50 -0.67 -8.51 11.20
CA TYR A 50 -0.94 -8.13 9.82
C TYR A 50 -1.87 -6.89 9.78
N PRO A 51 -1.37 -5.72 10.22
CA PRO A 51 -2.14 -4.48 10.14
C PRO A 51 -2.41 -4.13 8.67
N GLY A 52 -3.58 -3.56 8.38
CA GLY A 52 -3.96 -3.27 7.01
C GLY A 52 -5.38 -3.66 6.71
N THR A 53 -5.56 -4.18 5.51
CA THR A 53 -6.82 -4.74 5.04
C THR A 53 -6.61 -6.15 4.52
N HIS A 54 -7.61 -7.01 4.72
CA HIS A 54 -7.49 -8.44 4.45
C HIS A 54 -8.42 -8.85 3.31
N VAL A 55 -7.88 -9.63 2.38
CA VAL A 55 -8.64 -10.31 1.33
C VAL A 55 -8.56 -11.81 1.60
N ASN A 56 -9.67 -12.41 1.97
CA ASN A 56 -9.75 -13.81 2.41
C ASN A 56 -10.37 -14.70 1.33
N GLY A 57 -10.21 -16.02 1.48
CA GLY A 57 -10.78 -17.01 0.56
C GLY A 57 -10.03 -17.10 -0.77
N ILE A 58 -8.75 -16.72 -0.78
CA ILE A 58 -7.90 -16.82 -1.96
C ILE A 58 -7.24 -18.21 -2.00
N SER A 59 -7.34 -18.93 -3.11
CA SER A 59 -6.69 -20.24 -3.23
C SER A 59 -5.16 -20.10 -3.35
N GLU A 60 -4.41 -21.13 -3.00
CA GLU A 60 -2.95 -21.15 -3.20
C GLU A 60 -2.57 -21.01 -4.68
N ILE A 61 -3.40 -21.55 -5.58
CA ILE A 61 -3.23 -21.44 -7.03
C ILE A 61 -3.40 -19.99 -7.48
N ASP A 62 -4.42 -19.29 -6.99
CA ASP A 62 -4.64 -17.87 -7.32
C ASP A 62 -3.47 -17.01 -6.79
N LEU A 63 -2.99 -17.27 -5.58
CA LEU A 63 -1.83 -16.57 -5.02
C LEU A 63 -0.55 -16.83 -5.82
N SER A 64 -0.31 -18.08 -6.18
CA SER A 64 0.83 -18.46 -7.01
C SER A 64 0.75 -17.78 -8.37
N THR A 65 -0.42 -17.81 -9.01
CA THR A 65 -0.66 -17.15 -10.30
C THR A 65 -0.38 -15.65 -10.20
N TYR A 66 -0.93 -14.99 -9.18
CA TYR A 66 -0.72 -13.56 -8.94
C TYR A 66 0.74 -13.17 -8.70
N ASN A 67 1.54 -14.05 -8.11
CA ASN A 67 2.97 -13.79 -7.92
C ASN A 67 3.75 -13.77 -9.24
N HIS A 68 3.26 -14.45 -10.28
CA HIS A 68 3.88 -14.51 -11.60
C HIS A 68 3.22 -13.57 -12.62
N ASP A 69 1.91 -13.36 -12.51
CA ASP A 69 1.10 -12.55 -13.41
C ASP A 69 0.15 -11.64 -12.61
N LYS A 70 0.41 -10.33 -12.70
CA LYS A 70 -0.37 -9.29 -12.02
C LYS A 70 -1.68 -8.94 -12.73
N LEU A 71 -2.00 -9.56 -13.86
CA LEU A 71 -3.27 -9.35 -14.59
C LEU A 71 -4.24 -10.52 -14.43
N CYS A 72 -4.00 -11.42 -13.47
CA CYS A 72 -4.87 -12.57 -13.21
C CYS A 72 -6.15 -12.18 -12.43
N SER A 73 -7.07 -13.11 -12.26
CA SER A 73 -8.35 -12.89 -11.55
C SER A 73 -8.19 -12.40 -10.11
N LEU A 74 -7.06 -12.65 -9.45
CA LEU A 74 -6.81 -12.11 -8.11
C LEU A 74 -6.61 -10.59 -8.16
N HIS A 75 -6.05 -10.03 -9.24
CA HIS A 75 -5.94 -8.58 -9.42
C HIS A 75 -7.32 -7.92 -9.45
N GLU A 76 -8.28 -8.49 -10.19
CA GLU A 76 -9.66 -7.98 -10.23
C GLU A 76 -10.28 -7.93 -8.82
N LYS A 77 -10.09 -9.00 -8.03
CA LYS A 77 -10.55 -9.03 -6.62
C LYS A 77 -9.87 -7.97 -5.76
N ILE A 78 -8.57 -7.70 -5.98
CA ILE A 78 -7.85 -6.64 -5.26
C ILE A 78 -8.41 -5.26 -5.63
N ILE A 79 -8.69 -5.02 -6.92
CA ILE A 79 -9.31 -3.78 -7.40
C ILE A 79 -10.69 -3.57 -6.75
N GLU A 80 -11.56 -4.57 -6.79
CA GLU A 80 -12.89 -4.52 -6.17
C GLU A 80 -12.81 -4.21 -4.66
N HIS A 81 -11.88 -4.88 -3.96
CA HIS A 81 -11.63 -4.64 -2.55
C HIS A 81 -11.15 -3.21 -2.27
N CYS A 82 -10.28 -2.68 -3.13
CA CYS A 82 -9.82 -1.29 -3.05
C CYS A 82 -10.96 -0.30 -3.30
N GLN A 83 -11.85 -0.55 -4.27
CA GLN A 83 -13.02 0.29 -4.50
C GLN A 83 -13.96 0.29 -3.27
N TRP A 84 -14.24 -0.88 -2.70
CA TRP A 84 -15.00 -0.99 -1.46
C TRP A 84 -14.35 -0.19 -0.32
N MET A 85 -13.04 -0.34 -0.13
CA MET A 85 -12.29 0.38 0.89
C MET A 85 -12.33 1.90 0.68
N LYS A 86 -12.18 2.37 -0.56
CA LYS A 86 -12.32 3.79 -0.92
C LYS A 86 -13.71 4.30 -0.54
N ASN A 87 -14.77 3.63 -0.99
CA ASN A 87 -16.14 4.04 -0.72
C ASN A 87 -16.45 4.11 0.79
N LYS A 88 -15.94 3.13 1.55
CA LYS A 88 -16.05 3.14 3.01
C LYS A 88 -15.36 4.36 3.63
N ILE A 89 -14.11 4.64 3.25
CA ILE A 89 -13.36 5.79 3.78
C ILE A 89 -14.01 7.13 3.40
N GLU A 90 -14.52 7.26 2.18
CA GLU A 90 -15.18 8.48 1.71
C GLU A 90 -16.50 8.72 2.44
N THR A 91 -17.26 7.65 2.68
CA THR A 91 -18.50 7.69 3.48
C THR A 91 -18.20 8.11 4.92
N ASP A 92 -17.22 7.47 5.56
CA ASP A 92 -16.85 7.75 6.95
C ASP A 92 -16.32 9.19 7.14
N ARG A 93 -15.63 9.73 6.14
CA ARG A 93 -15.02 11.08 6.20
C ARG A 93 -15.87 12.17 5.57
N ASN A 94 -16.98 11.82 4.93
CA ASN A 94 -17.82 12.71 4.12
C ASN A 94 -17.00 13.58 3.15
N ARG A 95 -16.00 12.99 2.49
CA ARG A 95 -15.13 13.68 1.51
C ARG A 95 -14.51 12.68 0.55
N THR A 96 -14.23 13.12 -0.67
CA THR A 96 -13.48 12.31 -1.63
C THR A 96 -12.03 12.14 -1.20
N ILE A 97 -11.42 11.02 -1.60
CA ILE A 97 -10.01 10.73 -1.35
C ILE A 97 -9.29 10.36 -2.64
N LYS A 98 -7.97 10.54 -2.62
CA LYS A 98 -7.06 9.99 -3.64
C LYS A 98 -6.32 8.82 -3.04
N MET A 99 -6.37 7.69 -3.74
CA MET A 99 -5.81 6.43 -3.30
C MET A 99 -5.01 5.81 -4.45
N CYS A 100 -3.92 5.13 -4.13
CA CYS A 100 -3.09 4.42 -5.10
C CYS A 100 -2.88 2.99 -4.62
N LEU A 101 -3.33 2.00 -5.38
CA LEU A 101 -2.91 0.60 -5.21
C LEU A 101 -1.52 0.44 -5.80
N VAL A 102 -0.66 -0.31 -5.14
CA VAL A 102 0.70 -0.61 -5.59
C VAL A 102 0.94 -2.10 -5.51
N GLU A 103 1.21 -2.73 -6.65
CA GLU A 103 1.39 -4.19 -6.78
C GLU A 103 2.82 -4.58 -7.22
N GLY A 104 3.64 -3.58 -7.54
CA GLY A 104 5.04 -3.74 -7.90
C GLY A 104 5.74 -2.38 -8.03
N PRO A 105 7.07 -2.35 -8.25
CA PRO A 105 7.85 -1.10 -8.35
C PRO A 105 7.36 -0.15 -9.45
N ASP A 106 6.87 -0.71 -10.56
CA ASP A 106 6.36 0.02 -11.72
C ASP A 106 4.90 -0.36 -12.04
N ILE A 107 4.17 -0.90 -11.05
CA ILE A 107 2.79 -1.36 -11.21
C ILE A 107 1.93 -0.71 -10.13
N SER A 108 1.20 0.33 -10.53
CA SER A 108 0.31 1.08 -9.64
C SER A 108 -0.98 1.51 -10.33
N TYR A 109 -2.04 1.68 -9.54
CA TYR A 109 -3.37 2.06 -10.01
C TYR A 109 -3.93 3.18 -9.14
N TYR A 110 -4.19 4.34 -9.73
CA TYR A 110 -4.73 5.51 -9.07
C TYR A 110 -6.25 5.51 -9.12
N PHE A 111 -6.87 5.66 -7.95
CA PHE A 111 -8.30 5.77 -7.78
C PHE A 111 -8.64 7.24 -7.53
N GLU A 112 -9.14 7.91 -8.55
CA GLU A 112 -9.56 9.31 -8.49
C GLU A 112 -11.01 9.46 -8.97
N GLY A 113 -11.91 9.86 -8.07
CA GLY A 113 -13.35 9.85 -8.37
C GLY A 113 -13.83 8.42 -8.67
N ASP A 114 -14.45 8.24 -9.84
CA ASP A 114 -14.95 6.95 -10.34
C ASP A 114 -13.97 6.27 -11.32
N THR A 115 -12.79 6.85 -11.52
CA THR A 115 -11.79 6.34 -12.47
C THR A 115 -10.67 5.57 -11.76
N ILE A 116 -10.17 4.55 -12.45
CA ILE A 116 -8.99 3.77 -12.05
C ILE A 116 -8.00 3.84 -13.20
N GLU A 117 -6.83 4.44 -12.95
CA GLU A 117 -5.81 4.67 -13.98
C GLU A 117 -4.51 3.94 -13.64
N PHE A 118 -4.00 3.15 -14.57
CA PHE A 118 -2.69 2.52 -14.45
C PHE A 118 -1.57 3.57 -14.53
N SER A 119 -0.52 3.36 -13.75
CA SER A 119 0.68 4.18 -13.75
C SER A 119 1.91 3.35 -13.37
N THR A 120 3.06 3.72 -13.93
CA THR A 120 4.36 3.18 -13.54
C THR A 120 5.02 3.99 -12.41
N SER A 121 4.32 5.00 -11.86
CA SER A 121 4.88 5.90 -10.86
C SER A 121 4.14 5.79 -9.53
N ILE A 122 4.86 5.37 -8.49
CA ILE A 122 4.37 5.30 -7.12
C ILE A 122 4.52 6.68 -6.45
N PRO A 123 3.53 7.14 -5.65
CA PRO A 123 3.71 8.30 -4.79
C PRO A 123 4.96 8.13 -3.92
N SER A 124 5.82 9.15 -3.86
CA SER A 124 7.10 9.07 -3.16
C SER A 124 7.44 10.40 -2.47
N GLY A 125 8.47 10.35 -1.61
CA GLY A 125 8.87 11.48 -0.78
C GLY A 125 7.94 11.71 0.41
N GLY A 126 8.09 12.86 1.08
CA GLY A 126 7.30 13.21 2.25
C GLY A 126 7.43 12.23 3.41
N ASN A 127 6.43 12.22 4.29
CA ASN A 127 6.31 11.28 5.40
C ASN A 127 5.34 10.16 5.03
N LEU A 128 5.77 8.92 5.26
CA LEU A 128 4.94 7.72 5.15
C LEU A 128 4.59 7.24 6.56
N ILE A 129 3.31 7.03 6.81
CA ILE A 129 2.77 6.64 8.12
C ILE A 129 1.93 5.35 8.03
N THR A 130 1.81 4.67 9.17
CA THR A 130 0.85 3.58 9.38
C THR A 130 -0.57 4.11 9.56
N GLN A 131 -1.56 3.21 9.59
CA GLN A 131 -2.95 3.54 9.96
C GLN A 131 -3.08 4.12 11.39
N ASP A 132 -2.15 3.79 12.29
CA ASP A 132 -2.05 4.33 13.65
C ASP A 132 -1.18 5.61 13.72
N TYR A 133 -0.91 6.26 12.59
CA TYR A 133 -0.12 7.50 12.49
C TYR A 133 1.34 7.39 12.95
N LYS A 134 1.91 6.18 13.00
CA LYS A 134 3.35 5.99 13.27
C LYS A 134 4.14 6.22 11.99
N VAL A 135 5.21 7.01 12.06
CA VAL A 135 6.11 7.23 10.92
C VAL A 135 6.91 5.96 10.62
N ILE A 136 6.90 5.54 9.36
CA ILE A 136 7.62 4.36 8.84
C ILE A 136 8.55 4.69 7.67
N GLY A 137 8.39 5.88 7.09
CA GLY A 137 9.23 6.39 6.01
C GLY A 137 9.35 7.92 6.08
N MET A 138 10.54 8.47 5.86
CA MET A 138 10.73 9.91 5.66
C MET A 138 11.67 10.17 4.50
N ASN A 139 11.19 10.86 3.46
CA ASN A 139 11.93 11.14 2.22
C ASN A 139 12.56 9.90 1.56
N VAL A 140 11.86 8.77 1.63
CA VAL A 140 12.29 7.47 1.09
C VAL A 140 11.30 6.95 0.05
N LYS A 141 11.70 5.90 -0.66
CA LYS A 141 10.76 5.06 -1.42
C LYS A 141 9.73 4.45 -0.46
N HIS A 142 8.49 4.34 -0.91
CA HIS A 142 7.39 3.80 -0.08
C HIS A 142 7.31 2.26 -0.13
N TYR A 143 8.38 1.58 -0.52
CA TYR A 143 8.48 0.12 -0.60
C TYR A 143 9.89 -0.37 -0.23
N LEU A 144 9.99 -1.69 0.03
CA LEU A 144 11.22 -2.42 0.31
C LEU A 144 12.02 -2.76 -0.95
#